data_AF-A0AAD4PH45-F1
#
_entry.id   AF-A0AAD4PH45-F1
#
_cell.length_a   1.000
_cell.length_b   1.000
_cell.length_c   1.000
_cell.angle_alpha   90.00
_cell.angle_beta   90.00
_cell.angle_gamma   90.00
#
_symmetry.space_group_name_H-M   'P 1'
#
loop_
_entity.id
_entity.type
_entity.pdbx_description
1 polymer ?
#
loop_
_entity_poly.entity_id
_entity_poly.type
_entity_poly.pdbx_seq_one_letter_code
_entity_poly.pdbx_strand_id
1 'polypeptide(L)'
;QGSINLETYRSKQQECFKELKIPEAEAKNVSEDKLVVHPSESYKCFHSCLYKKLGLITNDKPNDAAILAFAQSRFSKMPVDAIKAKLKACSAKGPITCEFVLKYETCMAVSMAA
;
A
#
# COMPACT_ATOMS: atom_id res chain seq x y z
N GLN A 1 14.92 -13.41 -5.61
CA GLN A 1 14.65 -12.06 -5.08
C GLN A 1 13.27 -12.10 -4.46
N GLY A 2 13.22 -11.87 -3.15
CA GLY A 2 12.18 -12.36 -2.24
C GLY A 2 10.81 -11.74 -2.48
N SER A 3 9.80 -12.61 -2.59
CA SER A 3 8.40 -12.27 -2.39
C SER A 3 8.26 -11.54 -1.04
N ILE A 4 7.60 -10.37 -1.04
CA ILE A 4 7.15 -9.73 0.20
C ILE A 4 6.17 -10.70 0.86
N ASN A 5 6.62 -11.40 1.90
CA ASN A 5 5.78 -12.32 2.66
C ASN A 5 5.00 -11.54 3.73
N LEU A 6 3.96 -12.17 4.28
CA LEU A 6 3.09 -11.54 5.28
C LEU A 6 3.87 -11.10 6.53
N GLU A 7 4.94 -11.81 6.89
CA GLU A 7 5.78 -11.46 8.04
C GLU A 7 6.58 -10.18 7.80
N THR A 8 7.23 -10.06 6.63
CA THR A 8 7.94 -8.85 6.22
C THR A 8 6.98 -7.67 6.14
N TYR A 9 5.81 -7.88 5.55
CA TYR A 9 4.76 -6.86 5.48
C TYR A 9 4.37 -6.36 6.88
N ARG A 10 4.04 -7.28 7.80
CA ARG A 10 3.66 -6.93 9.18
C ARG A 10 4.78 -6.22 9.93
N SER A 11 6.02 -6.68 9.76
CA SER A 11 7.20 -6.04 10.35
C SER A 11 7.35 -4.58 9.87
N LYS A 12 7.30 -4.35 8.56
CA LYS A 12 7.40 -2.99 7.99
C LYS A 12 6.21 -2.10 8.34
N GLN A 13 5.02 -2.67 8.44
CA GLN A 13 3.83 -1.99 8.95
C GLN A 13 4.03 -1.49 10.38
N GLN A 14 4.55 -2.33 11.28
CA GLN A 14 4.83 -1.95 12.67
C GLN A 14 5.92 -0.87 12.77
N GLU A 15 6.95 -0.92 11.92
CA GLU A 15 7.94 0.17 11.83
C GLU A 15 7.27 1.50 11.46
N CYS A 16 6.39 1.51 10.46
CA CYS A 16 5.69 2.72 10.04
C CYS A 16 4.70 3.25 11.08
N PHE A 17 4.03 2.37 11.85
CA PHE A 17 3.19 2.79 12.96
C PHE A 17 3.97 3.57 14.01
N LYS A 18 5.17 3.08 14.36
CA LYS A 18 6.06 3.73 15.33
C LYS A 18 6.63 5.04 14.78
N GLU A 19 7.10 5.02 13.54
CA GLU A 19 7.74 6.17 12.89
C GLU A 19 6.76 7.35 12.74
N LEU A 20 5.54 7.08 12.30
CA LEU A 20 4.50 8.09 12.06
C LEU A 20 3.64 8.38 13.29
N LYS A 21 3.85 7.65 14.39
CA LYS A 21 3.03 7.72 15.61
C LYS A 21 1.54 7.56 15.29
N ILE A 22 1.21 6.52 14.54
CA ILE A 22 -0.18 6.21 14.17
C ILE A 22 -0.97 5.91 15.45
N PRO A 23 -2.13 6.57 15.67
CA PRO A 23 -3.06 6.23 16.74
C PRO A 23 -3.38 4.73 16.80
N GLU A 24 -3.45 4.18 18.00
CA GLU A 24 -3.67 2.74 18.20
C GLU A 24 -4.94 2.22 17.52
N ALA A 25 -6.02 3.01 17.54
CA ALA A 25 -7.27 2.66 16.86
C ALA A 25 -7.11 2.49 15.34
N GLU A 26 -6.32 3.35 14.70
CA GLU A 26 -6.03 3.25 13.26
C GLU A 26 -5.07 2.08 12.98
N ALA A 27 -4.02 1.93 13.80
CA ALA A 27 -3.08 0.81 13.69
C ALA A 27 -3.78 -0.55 13.82
N LYS A 28 -4.77 -0.65 14.70
CA LYS A 28 -5.62 -1.84 14.85
C LYS A 28 -6.45 -2.09 13.60
N ASN A 29 -7.16 -1.08 13.09
CA ASN A 29 -7.95 -1.23 11.86
C ASN A 29 -7.11 -1.74 10.69
N VAL A 30 -5.93 -1.16 10.49
CA VAL A 30 -5.01 -1.55 9.41
C VAL A 30 -4.48 -2.98 9.60
N SER A 31 -4.19 -3.37 10.84
CA SER A 31 -3.73 -4.74 11.17
C SER A 31 -4.82 -5.79 10.96
N GLU A 32 -6.09 -5.38 10.99
CA GLU A 32 -7.27 -6.20 10.72
C GLU A 32 -7.76 -6.07 9.27
N ASP A 33 -6.99 -5.43 8.38
CA ASP A 33 -7.35 -5.11 6.99
C ASP A 33 -8.70 -4.36 6.86
N LYS A 34 -9.04 -3.54 7.87
CA LYS A 34 -10.22 -2.67 7.89
C LYS A 34 -9.91 -1.28 7.35
N LEU A 35 -10.90 -0.70 6.67
CA LEU A 35 -10.82 0.67 6.16
C LEU A 35 -10.73 1.68 7.30
N VAL A 36 -9.81 2.63 7.17
CA VAL A 36 -9.72 3.81 8.06
C VAL A 36 -10.52 4.95 7.43
N VAL A 37 -11.76 5.13 7.89
CA VAL A 37 -12.75 6.04 7.27
C VAL A 37 -12.41 7.53 7.50
N HIS A 38 -11.73 7.86 8.60
CA HIS A 38 -11.31 9.22 8.96
C HIS A 38 -9.82 9.23 9.30
N PRO A 39 -8.95 9.17 8.28
CA PRO A 39 -7.52 9.04 8.50
C PRO A 39 -6.94 10.29 9.15
N SER A 40 -6.18 10.10 10.22
CA SER A 40 -5.33 11.14 10.81
C SER A 40 -4.29 11.66 9.81
N GLU A 41 -3.74 12.86 10.06
CA GLU A 41 -2.63 13.38 9.26
C GLU A 41 -1.43 12.42 9.23
N SER A 42 -1.15 11.76 10.36
CA SER A 42 -0.13 10.73 10.46
C SER A 42 -0.43 9.53 9.56
N TYR A 43 -1.69 9.08 9.51
CA TYR A 43 -2.10 7.94 8.70
C TYR A 43 -2.00 8.20 7.20
N LYS A 44 -2.20 9.44 6.74
CA LYS A 44 -2.07 9.77 5.30
C LYS A 44 -0.73 9.33 4.73
N CYS A 45 0.34 9.36 5.53
CA CYS A 45 1.67 8.95 5.11
C CYS A 45 2.00 7.47 5.33
N PHE A 46 1.11 6.69 5.98
CA PHE A 46 1.36 5.29 6.31
C PHE A 46 1.72 4.45 5.09
N HIS A 47 0.90 4.47 4.05
CA HIS A 47 1.14 3.66 2.85
C HIS A 47 2.42 4.11 2.11
N SER A 48 2.74 5.40 2.11
CA SER A 48 3.99 5.90 1.54
C SER A 48 5.22 5.37 2.30
N CYS A 49 5.19 5.42 3.64
CA CYS A 49 6.22 4.82 4.49
C CYS A 49 6.37 3.33 4.20
N LEU A 50 5.26 2.59 4.18
CA LEU A 50 5.25 1.15 3.98
C LEU A 50 5.82 0.78 2.61
N TYR A 51 5.41 1.50 1.57
CA TYR A 51 5.84 1.25 0.19
C TYR A 51 7.33 1.55 -0.02
N LYS A 52 7.86 2.58 0.65
CA LYS A 52 9.31 2.84 0.66
C LYS A 52 10.07 1.71 1.36
N LYS A 53 9.62 1.27 2.54
CA LYS A 53 10.27 0.17 3.29
C LYS A 53 10.19 -1.19 2.59
N LEU A 54 9.15 -1.40 1.78
CA LEU A 54 8.97 -2.60 0.95
C LEU A 54 9.66 -2.50 -0.42
N GLY A 55 10.29 -1.36 -0.76
CA GLY A 55 10.95 -1.15 -2.05
C GLY A 55 9.99 -0.96 -3.23
N LEU A 56 8.70 -0.74 -2.96
CA LEU A 56 7.67 -0.46 -3.97
C LEU A 56 7.79 0.97 -4.51
N ILE A 57 8.31 1.88 -3.68
CA ILE A 57 8.69 3.24 -4.06
C ILE A 57 10.18 3.40 -3.73
N THR A 58 10.99 3.77 -4.72
CA THR A 58 12.43 4.03 -4.56
C THR A 58 12.76 5.39 -5.18
N ASN A 59 13.45 6.26 -4.44
CA ASN A 59 13.77 7.63 -4.88
C ASN A 59 12.52 8.39 -5.39
N ASP A 60 11.41 8.26 -4.67
CA ASP A 60 10.10 8.84 -5.01
C ASP A 60 9.58 8.48 -6.41
N LYS A 61 9.99 7.32 -6.92
CA LYS A 61 9.48 6.71 -8.15
C LYS A 61 8.87 5.34 -7.86
N PRO A 62 7.77 4.95 -8.55
CA PRO A 62 7.19 3.63 -8.40
C PRO A 62 8.15 2.59 -8.97
N ASN A 63 8.26 1.44 -8.31
CA ASN A 63 8.90 0.26 -8.86
C ASN A 63 7.81 -0.68 -9.38
N ASP A 64 7.40 -0.50 -10.63
CA ASP A 64 6.27 -1.21 -11.23
C ASP A 64 6.40 -2.74 -11.13
N ALA A 65 7.63 -3.26 -11.25
CA ALA A 65 7.89 -4.69 -11.11
C ALA A 65 7.63 -5.18 -9.67
N ALA A 66 8.11 -4.44 -8.66
CA ALA A 66 7.87 -4.77 -7.27
C ALA A 66 6.40 -4.58 -6.87
N ILE A 67 5.74 -3.53 -7.37
CA ILE A 67 4.31 -3.26 -7.16
C ILE A 67 3.47 -4.41 -7.73
N LEU A 68 3.76 -4.84 -8.97
CA LEU A 68 3.06 -5.97 -9.58
C LEU A 68 3.28 -7.25 -8.78
N ALA A 69 4.53 -7.56 -8.41
CA ALA A 69 4.83 -8.75 -7.62
C ALA A 69 4.12 -8.74 -6.25
N PHE A 70 4.08 -7.58 -5.59
CA PHE A 70 3.34 -7.40 -4.35
C PHE A 70 1.84 -7.60 -4.53
N ALA A 71 1.24 -6.98 -5.55
CA ALA A 71 -0.18 -7.13 -5.84
C ALA A 71 -0.54 -8.58 -6.19
N GLN A 72 0.28 -9.28 -6.98
CA GLN A 72 0.10 -10.71 -7.26
C GLN A 72 0.14 -11.57 -5.98
N SER A 73 1.01 -11.23 -5.03
CA SER A 73 1.09 -11.95 -3.76
C SER A 73 -0.16 -11.75 -2.89
N ARG A 74 -0.72 -10.53 -2.88
CA ARG A 74 -1.90 -10.16 -2.09
C ARG A 74 -3.21 -10.62 -2.73
N PHE A 75 -3.28 -10.60 -4.05
CA PHE A 75 -4.44 -10.98 -4.85
C PHE A 75 -4.16 -12.24 -5.68
N SER A 76 -3.55 -13.26 -5.05
CA SER A 76 -3.11 -14.49 -5.72
C SER A 76 -4.22 -15.27 -6.44
N LYS A 77 -5.49 -15.01 -6.10
CA LYS A 77 -6.68 -15.58 -6.74
C LYS A 77 -7.12 -14.84 -8.01
N MET A 78 -6.57 -13.66 -8.28
CA MET A 78 -6.92 -12.84 -9.44
C MET A 78 -5.94 -13.08 -10.60
N PRO A 79 -6.40 -13.15 -11.85
CA PRO A 79 -5.52 -13.24 -13.01
C PRO A 79 -4.53 -12.07 -13.07
N VAL A 80 -3.28 -12.35 -13.42
CA VAL A 80 -2.21 -11.34 -13.47
C VAL A 80 -2.57 -10.17 -14.38
N ASP A 81 -3.21 -10.42 -15.53
CA ASP A 81 -3.59 -9.35 -16.46
C ASP A 81 -4.72 -8.48 -15.91
N ALA A 82 -5.63 -9.04 -15.11
CA ALA A 82 -6.63 -8.25 -14.40
C ALA A 82 -5.97 -7.37 -13.34
N ILE A 83 -4.99 -7.89 -12.60
CA ILE A 83 -4.21 -7.11 -11.63
C ILE A 83 -3.51 -5.93 -12.33
N LYS A 84 -2.80 -6.18 -13.44
CA LYS A 84 -2.14 -5.13 -14.24
C LYS A 84 -3.12 -4.07 -14.72
N ALA A 85 -4.30 -4.48 -15.19
CA ALA A 85 -5.33 -3.55 -15.66
C ALA A 85 -5.82 -2.64 -14.54
N LYS A 86 -6.10 -3.18 -13.34
CA LYS A 86 -6.54 -2.40 -12.18
C LYS A 86 -5.43 -1.48 -11.66
N LEU A 87 -4.18 -1.95 -11.60
CA LEU A 87 -3.01 -1.12 -11.26
C LEU A 87 -2.89 0.09 -12.21
N LYS A 88 -3.02 -0.14 -13.52
CA LYS A 88 -3.00 0.93 -14.53
C LYS A 88 -4.18 1.89 -14.37
N ALA A 89 -5.37 1.39 -14.07
CA ALA A 89 -6.56 2.22 -13.87
C ALA A 89 -6.43 3.15 -12.64
N CYS A 90 -5.79 2.67 -11.58
CA CYS A 90 -5.53 3.47 -10.37
C CYS A 90 -4.25 4.31 -10.45
N SER A 91 -3.39 4.07 -11.43
CA SER A 91 -2.18 4.87 -11.61
C SER A 91 -2.53 6.33 -11.87
N ALA A 92 -2.03 7.21 -11.02
CA ALA A 92 -2.18 8.64 -11.18
C ALA A 92 -0.86 9.25 -11.66
N LYS A 93 -0.94 10.33 -12.43
CA LYS A 93 0.23 11.12 -12.84
C LYS A 93 0.48 12.18 -11.78
N GLY A 94 1.71 12.30 -11.28
CA GLY A 94 2.08 13.34 -10.34
C GLY A 94 3.22 12.94 -9.40
N PRO A 95 3.65 13.86 -8.52
CA PRO A 95 4.64 13.56 -7.50
C PRO A 95 4.08 12.54 -6.48
N ILE A 96 4.95 11.64 -6.01
CA ILE A 96 4.60 10.63 -5.01
C ILE A 96 4.58 11.28 -3.62
N THR A 97 3.45 11.91 -3.31
CA THR A 97 3.14 12.45 -1.97
C THR A 97 2.36 11.43 -1.13
N CYS A 98 2.26 11.67 0.17
CA CYS A 98 1.41 10.84 1.04
C CYS A 98 -0.05 10.79 0.56
N GLU A 99 -0.62 11.93 0.18
CA GLU A 99 -1.98 12.01 -0.38
C GLU A 99 -2.12 11.24 -1.70
N PHE A 100 -1.10 11.31 -2.56
CA PHE A 100 -1.07 10.56 -3.81
C PHE A 100 -1.14 9.06 -3.54
N VAL A 101 -0.30 8.56 -2.64
CA VAL A 101 -0.28 7.13 -2.29
C VAL A 101 -1.59 6.71 -1.62
N LEU A 102 -2.17 7.53 -0.74
CA LEU A 102 -3.46 7.24 -0.12
C LEU A 102 -4.61 7.15 -1.16
N LYS A 103 -4.64 8.05 -2.15
CA LYS A 103 -5.63 8.03 -3.24
C LYS A 103 -5.47 6.77 -4.09
N TYR A 104 -4.23 6.41 -4.42
CA TYR A 104 -3.92 5.17 -5.13
C TYR A 104 -4.43 3.94 -4.36
N GLU A 105 -4.16 3.86 -3.06
CA GLU A 105 -4.62 2.75 -2.22
C GLU A 105 -6.14 2.66 -2.11
N THR A 106 -6.80 3.81 -1.96
CA THR A 106 -8.27 3.87 -1.94
C THR A 106 -8.84 3.35 -3.26
N CYS A 107 -8.27 3.77 -4.39
CA CYS A 107 -8.67 3.28 -5.71
C CYS A 107 -8.47 1.76 -5.84
N MET A 108 -7.32 1.26 -5.40
CA MET A 108 -7.00 -0.17 -5.46
C MET A 108 -7.94 -1.00 -4.58
N ALA A 109 -8.22 -0.57 -3.35
CA ALA A 109 -9.14 -1.25 -2.44
C ALA A 109 -10.55 -1.37 -3.04
N VAL A 110 -11.08 -0.29 -3.62
CA VAL A 110 -12.37 -0.29 -4.31
C VAL A 110 -12.32 -1.18 -5.57
N SER A 111 -11.27 -1.02 -6.37
CA SER A 111 -11.09 -1.72 -7.64
C SER A 111 -10.91 -3.23 -7.51
N MET A 112 -10.35 -3.68 -6.38
CA MET A 112 -10.09 -5.10 -6.10
C MET A 112 -11.23 -5.77 -5.32
N ALA A 113 -12.10 -5.00 -4.69
CA ALA A 113 -13.34 -5.48 -4.07
C ALA A 113 -14.50 -5.66 -5.07
N ALA A 114 -14.37 -5.10 -6.29
CA ALA A 114 -15.32 -5.16 -7.39
C ALA A 114 -14.91 -6.15 -8.47
#